data_AF-A0A9D5UV08-F1
#
_entry.id   AF-A0A9D5UV08-F1
#
_cell.length_a   1.000
_cell.length_b   1.000
_cell.length_c   1.000
_cell.angle_alpha   90.00
_cell.angle_beta   90.00
_cell.angle_gamma   90.00
#
_symmetry.space_group_name_H-M   'P 1'
#
loop_
_entity.id
_entity.type
_entity.pdbx_description
1 polymer ?
#
loop_
_entity_poly.entity_id
_entity_poly.type
_entity_poly.pdbx_seq_one_letter_code
_entity_poly.pdbx_strand_id
1 'polypeptide(L)'
;MKKSMVSEVISDAVCDNNDTHLWMAVMDRAVRDLVALERYRQDPAIMEDPVFRYDYRTLKKWFHSTSMEPGSFNWICSLVNIDPKWALNRLEDRLKVCLVPDSRRTRPRDMGVGEGVLADDLLDVDEEAEAA
;
A
#
# COMPACT_ATOMS: atom_id res chain seq x y z
N MET A 1 -14.58 -57.31 22.35
CA MET A 1 -13.36 -56.50 22.14
C MET A 1 -13.77 -55.05 22.00
N LYS A 2 -13.21 -54.18 22.84
CA LYS A 2 -13.32 -52.71 22.79
C LYS A 2 -12.50 -52.17 21.62
N LYS A 3 -13.01 -51.14 20.94
CA LYS A 3 -12.31 -49.92 20.45
C LYS A 3 -13.33 -49.14 19.60
N SER A 4 -14.09 -48.26 20.23
CA SER A 4 -13.75 -46.85 20.48
C SER A 4 -13.99 -46.01 19.23
N MET A 5 -15.17 -45.37 19.23
CA MET A 5 -15.47 -44.20 18.42
C MET A 5 -14.37 -43.16 18.66
N VAL A 6 -13.53 -42.93 17.67
CA VAL A 6 -12.71 -41.73 17.64
C VAL A 6 -13.66 -40.63 17.20
N SER A 7 -14.27 -39.99 18.20
CA SER A 7 -14.89 -38.69 18.05
C SER A 7 -13.80 -37.78 17.51
N GLU A 8 -13.85 -37.45 16.22
CA GLU A 8 -13.26 -36.23 15.70
C GLU A 8 -14.04 -35.08 16.35
N VAL A 9 -13.67 -34.82 17.61
CA VAL A 9 -13.90 -33.54 18.25
C VAL A 9 -13.10 -32.57 17.41
N ILE A 10 -13.81 -31.93 16.49
CA ILE A 10 -13.50 -30.62 15.96
C ILE A 10 -12.92 -29.86 17.14
N SER A 11 -11.61 -29.69 17.12
CA SER A 11 -10.91 -28.80 18.03
C SER A 11 -11.33 -27.42 17.56
N ASP A 12 -12.52 -27.01 17.99
CA ASP A 12 -13.02 -25.65 17.84
C ASP A 12 -11.91 -24.79 18.41
N ALA A 13 -11.33 -24.05 17.47
CA ALA A 13 -10.14 -23.27 17.68
C ALA A 13 -10.39 -22.34 18.88
N VAL A 14 -9.76 -22.66 20.00
CA VAL A 14 -9.42 -21.64 21.01
C VAL A 14 -8.22 -20.85 20.46
N CYS A 15 -8.39 -20.35 19.23
CA CYS A 15 -7.52 -19.41 18.59
C CYS A 15 -8.03 -18.01 18.99
N ASP A 16 -7.23 -17.37 19.84
CA ASP A 16 -6.74 -16.03 19.52
C ASP A 16 -7.63 -14.81 19.80
N ASN A 17 -8.12 -14.67 21.05
CA ASN A 17 -8.48 -13.33 21.56
C ASN A 17 -7.30 -12.34 21.45
N ASN A 18 -6.06 -12.81 21.59
CA ASN A 18 -4.86 -11.96 21.47
C ASN A 18 -4.64 -11.42 20.05
N ASP A 19 -4.88 -12.22 19.01
CA ASP A 19 -4.65 -11.78 17.64
C ASP A 19 -5.67 -10.73 17.22
N THR A 20 -6.93 -10.87 17.66
CA THR A 20 -7.97 -9.87 17.41
C THR A 20 -7.59 -8.52 18.03
N HIS A 21 -7.08 -8.51 19.26
CA HIS A 21 -6.60 -7.27 19.91
C HIS A 21 -5.41 -6.65 19.19
N LEU A 22 -4.48 -7.47 18.70
CA LEU A 22 -3.34 -7.00 17.90
C LEU A 22 -3.82 -6.32 16.61
N TRP A 23 -4.72 -6.98 15.86
CA TRP A 23 -5.23 -6.41 14.61
C TRP A 23 -6.07 -5.16 14.81
N MET A 24 -6.78 -5.07 15.94
CA MET A 24 -7.45 -3.83 16.34
C MET A 24 -6.47 -2.71 16.68
N ALA A 25 -5.33 -3.02 17.32
CA ALA A 25 -4.28 -2.04 17.56
C ALA A 25 -3.62 -1.58 16.23
N VAL A 26 -3.44 -2.47 15.27
CA VAL A 26 -2.98 -2.14 13.91
C VAL A 26 -3.96 -1.19 13.22
N MET A 27 -5.27 -1.46 13.30
CA MET A 27 -6.31 -0.59 12.76
C MET A 27 -6.30 0.80 13.42
N ASP A 28 -6.23 0.87 14.76
CA ASP A 28 -6.15 2.15 15.48
C ASP A 28 -4.92 2.95 15.06
N ARG A 29 -3.76 2.27 14.94
CA ARG A 29 -2.52 2.91 14.51
C ARG A 29 -2.62 3.45 13.09
N ALA A 30 -3.12 2.65 12.15
CA ALA A 30 -3.31 3.07 10.76
C ALA A 30 -4.23 4.30 10.64
N VAL A 31 -5.31 4.35 11.41
CA VAL A 31 -6.21 5.52 11.44
C VAL A 31 -5.50 6.75 12.01
N ARG A 32 -4.74 6.62 13.11
CA ARG A 32 -3.99 7.73 13.68
C ARG A 32 -2.92 8.27 12.74
N ASP A 33 -2.19 7.37 12.07
CA ASP A 33 -1.16 7.75 11.10
C ASP A 33 -1.79 8.47 9.92
N LEU A 34 -2.95 8.02 9.43
CA LEU A 34 -3.68 8.71 8.37
C LEU A 34 -4.08 10.13 8.79
N VAL A 35 -4.64 10.29 9.99
CA VAL A 35 -5.01 11.61 10.54
C VAL A 35 -3.79 12.52 10.65
N ALA A 36 -2.66 12.00 11.10
CA ALA A 36 -1.42 12.76 11.21
C ALA A 36 -0.94 13.22 9.83
N LEU A 37 -0.89 12.30 8.85
CA LEU A 37 -0.45 12.60 7.49
C LEU A 37 -1.37 13.62 6.80
N GLU A 38 -2.70 13.49 6.95
CA GLU A 38 -3.64 14.45 6.36
C GLU A 38 -3.47 15.88 6.90
N ARG A 39 -3.02 16.06 8.14
CA ARG A 39 -2.72 17.40 8.68
C ARG A 39 -1.53 18.05 7.98
N TYR A 40 -0.51 17.26 7.66
CA TYR A 40 0.71 17.76 7.01
C TYR A 40 0.57 17.91 5.50
N ARG A 41 -0.47 17.33 4.89
CA ARG A 41 -0.74 17.45 3.45
C ARG A 41 -0.85 18.89 2.95
N GLN A 42 -1.26 19.82 3.82
CA GLN A 42 -1.40 21.23 3.46
C GLN A 42 -0.06 21.95 3.32
N ASP A 43 1.02 21.36 3.82
CA ASP A 43 2.38 21.90 3.73
C ASP A 43 3.09 21.36 2.48
N PRO A 44 3.40 22.22 1.47
CA PRO A 44 4.10 21.80 0.27
C PRO A 44 5.49 21.21 0.54
N ALA A 45 6.20 21.71 1.56
CA ALA A 45 7.55 21.25 1.87
C ALA A 45 7.54 19.80 2.37
N ILE A 46 6.51 19.41 3.13
CA ILE A 46 6.33 18.04 3.62
C ILE A 46 5.81 17.13 2.49
N MET A 47 4.93 17.64 1.62
CA MET A 47 4.45 16.89 0.46
C MET A 47 5.55 16.57 -0.56
N GLU A 48 6.66 17.32 -0.57
CA GLU A 48 7.82 17.02 -1.40
C GLU A 48 8.74 15.95 -0.79
N ASP A 49 8.60 15.63 0.50
CA ASP A 49 9.36 14.54 1.13
C ASP A 49 8.98 13.17 0.50
N PRO A 50 9.96 12.45 -0.09
CA PRO A 50 9.72 11.12 -0.64
C PRO A 50 9.15 10.11 0.36
N VAL A 51 9.57 10.17 1.64
CA VAL A 51 9.13 9.25 2.70
C VAL A 51 7.66 9.50 3.00
N PHE A 52 7.31 10.77 3.26
CA PHE A 52 5.93 11.17 3.49
C PHE A 52 5.00 10.75 2.33
N ARG A 53 5.42 11.00 1.08
CA ARG A 53 4.64 10.61 -0.11
C ARG A 53 4.44 9.09 -0.21
N TYR A 54 5.47 8.32 0.16
CA TYR A 54 5.39 6.87 0.15
C TYR A 54 4.41 6.38 1.22
N ASP A 55 4.57 6.81 2.47
CA ASP A 55 3.72 6.39 3.59
C ASP A 55 2.27 6.76 3.35
N TYR A 56 2.02 8.00 2.96
CA TYR A 56 0.68 8.49 2.68
C TYR A 56 0.00 7.71 1.54
N ARG A 57 0.72 7.43 0.44
CA ARG A 57 0.18 6.61 -0.65
C ARG A 57 -0.07 5.16 -0.23
N THR A 58 0.85 4.57 0.52
CA THR A 58 0.74 3.18 0.96
C THR A 58 -0.45 3.00 1.89
N LEU A 59 -0.65 3.94 2.82
CA LEU A 59 -1.76 3.91 3.75
C LEU A 59 -3.12 4.08 3.05
N LYS A 60 -3.22 5.05 2.12
CA LYS A 60 -4.42 5.20 1.26
C LYS A 60 -4.75 3.93 0.49
N LYS A 61 -3.75 3.28 -0.10
CA LYS A 61 -3.93 1.99 -0.80
C LYS A 61 -4.38 0.88 0.12
N TRP A 62 -3.87 0.83 1.35
CA TRP A 62 -4.26 -0.19 2.32
C TRP A 62 -5.74 -0.07 2.69
N PHE A 63 -6.23 1.15 2.97
CA PHE A 63 -7.64 1.41 3.24
C PHE A 63 -8.57 1.10 2.04
N HIS A 64 -8.10 1.30 0.80
CA HIS A 64 -8.87 0.99 -0.41
C HIS A 64 -8.66 -0.42 -0.97
N SER A 65 -7.85 -1.25 -0.31
CA SER A 65 -7.55 -2.59 -0.80
C SER A 65 -8.83 -3.44 -0.83
N THR A 66 -9.07 -4.15 -1.92
CA THR A 66 -10.13 -5.15 -2.01
C THR A 66 -9.70 -6.52 -1.48
N SER A 67 -8.45 -6.65 -1.04
CA SER A 67 -7.92 -7.91 -0.51
C SER A 67 -8.68 -8.36 0.74
N MET A 68 -8.82 -9.68 0.89
CA MET A 68 -9.34 -10.37 2.07
C MET A 68 -8.25 -11.22 2.75
N GLU A 69 -6.99 -11.04 2.35
CA GLU A 69 -5.86 -11.74 2.97
C GLU A 69 -5.61 -11.22 4.40
N PRO A 70 -5.04 -12.06 5.29
CA PRO A 70 -4.69 -11.65 6.64
C PRO A 70 -3.89 -10.34 6.68
N GLY A 71 -4.31 -9.42 7.55
CA GLY A 71 -3.71 -8.08 7.70
C GLY A 71 -4.20 -7.02 6.70
N SER A 72 -5.03 -7.37 5.72
CA SER A 72 -5.73 -6.38 4.89
C SER A 72 -6.84 -5.67 5.66
N PHE A 73 -7.19 -4.45 5.25
CA PHE A 73 -8.27 -3.67 5.86
C PHE A 73 -9.60 -4.44 5.91
N ASN A 74 -10.04 -5.03 4.80
CA ASN A 74 -11.31 -5.76 4.77
C ASN A 74 -11.28 -7.02 5.63
N TRP A 75 -10.13 -7.71 5.70
CA TRP A 75 -9.98 -8.87 6.58
C TRP A 75 -10.10 -8.46 8.05
N ILE A 76 -9.43 -7.38 8.48
CA ILE A 76 -9.54 -6.90 9.86
C ILE A 76 -10.97 -6.44 10.16
N CYS A 77 -11.63 -5.72 9.25
CA CYS A 77 -13.05 -5.36 9.39
C CYS A 77 -13.95 -6.59 9.57
N SER A 78 -13.66 -7.67 8.83
CA SER A 78 -14.40 -8.93 8.94
C SER A 78 -14.18 -9.62 10.29
N LEU A 79 -12.97 -9.57 10.85
CA LEU A 79 -12.69 -10.12 12.19
C LEU A 79 -13.57 -9.49 13.27
N VAL A 80 -13.89 -8.21 13.15
CA VAL A 80 -14.68 -7.46 14.14
C VAL A 80 -16.12 -7.21 13.71
N ASN A 81 -16.62 -7.92 12.70
CA ASN A 81 -17.99 -7.84 12.21
C ASN A 81 -18.42 -6.42 11.80
N ILE A 82 -17.51 -5.67 11.16
CA ILE A 82 -17.79 -4.34 10.60
C ILE A 82 -17.80 -4.43 9.07
N ASP A 83 -18.79 -3.81 8.43
CA ASP A 83 -18.80 -3.67 6.97
C ASP A 83 -17.63 -2.77 6.51
N PRO A 84 -16.70 -3.27 5.67
CA PRO A 84 -15.52 -2.49 5.27
C PRO A 84 -15.88 -1.22 4.50
N LYS A 85 -16.93 -1.26 3.67
CA LYS A 85 -17.37 -0.09 2.89
C LYS A 85 -17.92 1.00 3.81
N TRP A 86 -18.74 0.63 4.78
CA TRP A 86 -19.23 1.54 5.80
C TRP A 86 -18.09 2.15 6.61
N ALA A 87 -17.11 1.34 7.04
CA ALA A 87 -15.96 1.82 7.81
C ALA A 87 -15.12 2.83 7.00
N LEU A 88 -14.86 2.53 5.72
CA LEU A 88 -14.13 3.42 4.82
C LEU A 88 -14.88 4.72 4.57
N ASN A 89 -16.16 4.67 4.20
CA ASN A 89 -16.98 5.86 4.01
C ASN A 89 -17.04 6.72 5.27
N ARG A 90 -17.19 6.07 6.43
CA ARG A 90 -17.20 6.75 7.73
C ARG A 90 -15.88 7.47 8.01
N LEU A 91 -14.76 6.88 7.61
CA LEU A 91 -13.43 7.47 7.76
C LEU A 91 -13.26 8.68 6.83
N GLU A 92 -13.61 8.54 5.55
CA GLU A 92 -13.57 9.60 4.55
C GLU A 92 -14.44 10.80 4.96
N ASP A 93 -15.67 10.55 5.41
CA ASP A 93 -16.61 11.58 5.86
C ASP A 93 -16.08 12.36 7.07
N ARG A 94 -15.47 11.66 8.04
CA ARG A 94 -14.94 12.31 9.26
C ARG A 94 -13.71 13.17 8.96
N LEU A 95 -12.87 12.70 8.07
CA LEU A 95 -11.62 13.38 7.72
C LEU A 95 -11.83 14.43 6.63
N LYS A 96 -12.96 14.40 5.92
CA LYS A 96 -13.24 15.21 4.73
C LYS A 96 -12.17 15.00 3.65
N VAL A 97 -11.74 13.75 3.49
CA VAL A 97 -10.66 13.37 2.56
C VAL A 97 -11.16 12.27 1.65
N CYS A 98 -10.75 12.34 0.38
CA CYS A 98 -10.93 11.24 -0.56
C CYS A 98 -9.70 10.34 -0.44
N LEU A 99 -9.88 9.11 0.05
CA LEU A 99 -8.79 8.18 0.26
C LEU A 99 -8.36 7.49 -1.03
N VAL A 100 -9.06 7.73 -2.15
CA VAL A 100 -8.71 7.20 -3.46
C VAL A 100 -7.24 7.52 -3.75
N PRO A 101 -6.41 6.51 -4.06
CA PRO A 101 -5.03 6.75 -4.43
C PRO A 101 -5.00 7.67 -5.64
N ASP A 102 -4.17 8.73 -5.63
CA ASP A 102 -3.94 9.52 -6.83
C ASP A 102 -3.38 8.59 -7.90
N SER A 103 -4.22 8.22 -8.86
CA SER A 103 -3.81 7.62 -10.12
C SER A 103 -2.71 8.51 -10.67
N ARG A 104 -1.53 7.92 -10.88
CA ARG A 104 -0.30 8.60 -11.30
C ARG A 104 -0.69 9.75 -12.21
N ARG A 105 -0.55 11.00 -11.73
CA ARG A 105 -0.47 12.15 -12.63
C ARG A 105 0.72 11.84 -13.53
N THR A 106 0.44 11.30 -14.71
CA THR A 106 1.38 11.25 -15.81
C THR A 106 1.81 12.68 -15.96
N ARG A 107 3.04 13.00 -15.54
CA ARG A 107 3.66 14.25 -15.98
C ARG A 107 3.53 14.20 -17.51
N PRO A 108 3.01 15.23 -18.18
CA PRO A 108 3.26 15.36 -19.60
C PRO A 108 4.78 15.23 -19.74
N ARG A 109 5.25 14.22 -20.47
CA ARG A 109 6.61 14.28 -21.00
C ARG A 109 6.59 15.51 -21.89
N ASP A 110 7.12 16.60 -21.36
CA ASP A 110 7.45 17.79 -22.12
C ASP A 110 8.57 17.37 -23.09
N MET A 111 8.16 16.79 -24.22
CA MET A 111 8.98 16.56 -25.41
C MET A 111 9.08 17.91 -26.10
N GLY A 112 9.95 18.76 -25.55
CA GLY A 112 10.13 20.14 -25.97
C GLY A 112 11.59 20.55 -25.89
N VAL A 113 12.48 19.86 -26.61
CA VAL A 113 13.75 20.46 -27.07
C VAL A 113 13.99 19.99 -28.50
N GLY A 114 13.80 20.93 -29.42
CA GLY A 114 14.05 20.75 -30.85
C GLY A 114 15.54 20.75 -31.20
N GLU A 115 15.80 20.08 -32.33
CA GLU A 115 16.85 20.29 -33.34
C GLU A 115 18.02 21.25 -33.04
N GLY A 116 19.24 20.71 -33.20
CA GLY A 116 20.23 21.37 -34.06
C GLY A 116 21.70 21.34 -33.62
N VAL A 117 22.46 20.42 -34.25
CA VAL A 117 23.85 20.58 -34.78
C VAL A 117 24.98 20.84 -33.74
N LEU A 118 25.98 19.97 -33.58
CA LEU A 118 27.17 19.87 -34.45
C LEU A 118 27.89 18.52 -34.32
N ALA A 119 28.49 18.15 -35.44
CA ALA A 119 29.20 16.92 -35.76
C ALA A 119 30.64 16.88 -35.20
N ASP A 120 31.28 15.74 -35.49
CA ASP A 120 32.72 15.41 -35.51
C ASP A 120 33.42 15.13 -34.17
N ASP A 121 33.75 13.86 -33.94
CA ASP A 121 35.06 13.28 -34.31
C ASP A 121 35.01 11.76 -34.02
N LEU A 122 35.08 10.91 -35.06
CA LEU A 122 36.26 10.12 -35.40
C LEU A 122 37.00 9.50 -34.19
N LEU A 123 37.02 8.17 -34.11
CA LEU A 123 38.25 7.40 -34.26
C LEU A 123 37.90 5.92 -34.48
N ASP A 124 38.10 5.48 -35.72
CA ASP A 124 38.40 4.10 -36.06
C ASP A 124 39.69 3.67 -35.34
N VAL A 125 39.64 2.56 -34.62
CA VAL A 125 40.83 1.77 -34.30
C VAL A 125 40.48 0.32 -34.57
N ASP A 126 40.88 -0.14 -35.76
CA ASP A 126 41.08 -1.57 -36.06
C ASP A 126 42.20 -2.08 -35.14
N GLU A 127 41.95 -3.14 -34.36
CA GLU A 127 43.03 -4.00 -33.89
C GLU A 127 42.56 -5.45 -33.64
N GLU A 128 43.02 -6.28 -34.58
CA GLU A 128 43.38 -7.70 -34.48
C GLU A 128 42.37 -8.79 -34.11
N ALA A 129 42.24 -9.70 -35.09
CA ALA A 129 41.80 -11.07 -34.94
C ALA A 129 42.89 -11.92 -34.25
N GLU A 130 42.52 -12.68 -33.22
CA GLU A 130 43.17 -13.96 -32.93
C GLU A 130 42.28 -14.89 -32.07
N ALA A 131 42.34 -16.19 -32.40
CA ALA A 131 41.86 -17.37 -31.67
C ALA A 131 40.33 -17.61 -31.62
N ALA A 132 39.77 -18.75 -32.03
CA ALA A 132 40.29 -20.04 -32.48
C ALA A 132 39.19 -20.80 -33.25
#